data_AF-A0A7C3ZY64-F1
#
_entry.id   AF-A0A7C3ZY64-F1
#
_cell.length_a   1.000
_cell.length_b   1.000
_cell.length_c   1.000
_cell.angle_alpha   90.00
_cell.angle_beta   90.00
_cell.angle_gamma   90.00
#
_symmetry.space_group_name_H-M   'P 1'
#
loop_
_entity.id
_entity.type
_entity.pdbx_description
1 polymer ?
#
loop_
_entity_poly.entity_id
_entity_poly.type
_entity_poly.pdbx_seq_one_letter_code
_entity_poly.pdbx_strand_id
1 'polypeptide(L)'
;MRNEKLIGWSLTLSSILVILGIGSAMLELRRVRQREKAAEGDFVSAQRTMRRLFTSAVLLTLGVLLFLGIHLLNFSPTGLEFLTYWGIVGLLVVWLFLCPLFDISETRRIYRQNRKDLLEQMKEQVLKVKEGGSFSPEGRAKCPPQEAAGPIEE
;
A
#
# COMPACT_ATOMS: atom_id res chain seq x y z
N MET A 1 18.66 -26.28 29.38
CA MET A 1 18.68 -26.33 27.89
C MET A 1 17.36 -26.03 27.18
N ARG A 2 16.17 -26.54 27.58
CA ARG A 2 14.92 -26.24 26.83
C ARG A 2 14.45 -24.77 26.98
N ASN A 3 14.71 -24.18 28.15
CA ASN A 3 14.25 -22.83 28.51
C ASN A 3 15.11 -21.73 27.86
N GLU A 4 16.42 -21.96 27.67
CA GLU A 4 17.33 -20.99 27.03
C GLU A 4 16.96 -20.76 25.57
N LYS A 5 16.53 -21.82 24.86
CA LYS A 5 16.05 -21.69 23.48
C LYS A 5 14.80 -20.81 23.43
N LEU A 6 13.79 -21.09 24.26
CA LEU A 6 12.53 -20.33 24.32
C LEU A 6 12.76 -18.84 24.60
N ILE A 7 13.66 -18.51 25.53
CA ILE A 7 14.05 -17.13 25.83
C ILE A 7 14.66 -16.47 24.59
N GLY A 8 15.58 -17.15 23.90
CA GLY A 8 16.18 -16.65 22.66
C GLY A 8 15.13 -16.34 21.57
N TRP A 9 14.18 -17.26 21.32
CA TRP A 9 13.12 -17.05 20.33
C TRP A 9 12.23 -15.85 20.69
N SER A 10 11.86 -15.69 21.97
CA SER A 10 11.02 -14.56 22.41
C SER A 10 11.70 -13.20 22.24
N LEU A 11 13.01 -13.12 22.49
CA LEU A 11 13.81 -11.90 22.28
C LEU A 11 13.93 -11.56 20.79
N THR A 12 14.14 -12.56 19.94
CA THR A 12 14.19 -12.34 18.48
C THR A 12 12.84 -11.85 17.94
N LEU A 13 11.72 -12.44 18.38
CA LEU A 13 10.39 -12.01 17.96
C LEU A 13 10.07 -10.58 18.42
N SER A 14 10.37 -10.27 19.68
CA SER A 14 10.12 -8.93 20.23
C SER A 14 10.95 -7.86 19.52
N SER A 15 12.23 -8.13 19.26
CA SER A 15 13.12 -7.20 18.55
C SER A 15 12.69 -6.99 17.10
N ILE A 16 12.28 -8.04 16.39
CA ILE A 16 11.73 -7.94 15.03
C ILE A 16 10.49 -7.04 15.01
N LEU A 17 9.55 -7.22 15.94
CA LEU A 17 8.33 -6.40 16.02
C LEU A 17 8.64 -4.92 16.27
N VAL A 18 9.59 -4.62 17.17
CA VAL A 18 10.02 -3.25 17.44
C VAL A 18 10.69 -2.63 16.20
N ILE A 19 11.58 -3.36 15.53
CA ILE A 19 12.24 -2.88 14.30
C ILE A 19 11.20 -2.60 13.20
N LEU A 20 10.21 -3.48 13.02
CA LEU A 20 9.12 -3.29 12.06
C LEU A 20 8.25 -2.09 12.44
N GLY A 21 7.94 -1.91 13.72
CA GLY A 21 7.20 -0.75 14.23
C GLY A 21 7.93 0.57 13.93
N ILE A 22 9.21 0.64 14.29
CA ILE A 22 10.04 1.84 14.04
C ILE A 22 10.21 2.07 12.53
N GLY A 23 10.53 1.02 11.77
CA GLY A 23 10.73 1.11 10.32
C GLY A 23 9.48 1.62 9.61
N SER A 24 8.30 1.09 9.96
CA SER A 24 7.02 1.55 9.40
C SER A 24 6.71 3.00 9.77
N ALA A 25 6.93 3.40 11.03
CA ALA A 25 6.77 4.78 11.47
C ALA A 25 7.72 5.75 10.74
N MET A 26 8.99 5.37 10.58
CA MET A 26 9.98 6.18 9.85
C MET A 26 9.64 6.33 8.37
N LEU A 27 9.15 5.27 7.72
CA LEU A 27 8.71 5.33 6.33
C LEU A 27 7.52 6.28 6.17
N GLU A 28 6.56 6.26 7.10
CA GLU A 28 5.41 7.17 7.06
C GLU A 28 5.83 8.62 7.35
N LEU A 29 6.71 8.86 8.33
CA LEU A 29 7.30 10.19 8.57
C LEU A 29 8.06 10.72 7.34
N ARG A 30 8.82 9.86 6.64
CA ARG A 30 9.49 10.21 5.39
C ARG A 30 8.49 10.54 4.29
N ARG A 31 7.41 9.77 4.15
CA ARG A 31 6.33 10.04 3.18
C ARG A 31 5.64 11.36 3.45
N VAL A 32 5.34 11.67 4.71
CA VAL A 32 4.73 12.95 5.10
C VAL A 32 5.68 14.11 4.77
N ARG A 33 6.95 14.03 5.17
CA ARG A 33 7.96 15.07 4.87
C ARG A 33 8.22 15.25 3.37
N GLN A 34 8.21 14.18 2.58
CA GLN A 34 8.36 14.27 1.13
C GLN A 34 7.14 14.94 0.47
N ARG A 35 5.95 14.76 1.05
CA ARG A 35 4.70 15.36 0.56
C ARG A 35 4.57 16.84 0.88
N GLU A 36 5.03 17.26 2.06
CA GLU A 36 5.14 18.70 2.39
C GLU A 36 6.02 19.45 1.38
N LYS A 37 7.05 18.78 0.83
CA LYS A 37 7.93 19.35 -0.20
C LYS A 37 7.36 19.27 -1.62
N ALA A 38 6.37 18.42 -1.87
CA ALA A 38 5.79 18.15 -3.19
C ALA A 38 4.36 18.71 -3.33
N ALA A 39 4.02 19.72 -2.53
CA ALA A 39 2.67 20.27 -2.42
C ALA A 39 2.16 20.86 -3.74
N GLU A 40 1.53 20.03 -4.55
CA GLU A 40 0.42 20.36 -5.46
C GLU A 40 -0.27 19.05 -5.87
N GLY A 41 -1.43 18.73 -5.26
CA GLY A 41 -2.44 17.91 -5.93
C GLY A 41 -2.94 16.64 -5.23
N ASP A 42 -2.15 15.92 -4.41
CA ASP A 42 -2.55 14.57 -3.98
C ASP A 42 -2.73 14.45 -2.46
N PHE A 43 -3.88 14.95 -1.98
CA PHE A 43 -4.32 14.79 -0.59
C PHE A 43 -4.73 13.34 -0.33
N VAL A 44 -3.76 12.47 -0.02
CA VAL A 44 -4.06 11.20 0.65
C VAL A 44 -4.78 11.53 1.97
N SER A 45 -5.94 10.92 2.21
CA SER A 45 -6.77 11.27 3.36
C SER A 45 -5.98 11.14 4.66
N ALA A 46 -6.06 12.15 5.53
CA ALA A 46 -5.39 12.17 6.84
C ALA A 46 -5.69 10.90 7.66
N GLN A 47 -6.86 10.30 7.43
CA GLN A 47 -7.30 9.05 8.01
C GLN A 47 -6.38 7.85 7.66
N ARG A 48 -5.85 7.79 6.43
CA ARG A 48 -4.92 6.72 6.02
C ARG A 48 -3.57 6.83 6.72
N THR A 49 -3.05 8.05 6.86
CA THR A 49 -1.81 8.32 7.59
C THR A 49 -1.97 8.01 9.08
N MET A 50 -3.07 8.47 9.70
CA MET A 50 -3.38 8.19 11.11
C MET A 50 -3.52 6.70 11.38
N ARG A 51 -4.21 5.94 10.53
CA ARG A 51 -4.38 4.49 10.70
C ARG A 51 -3.04 3.73 10.62
N ARG A 52 -2.13 4.19 9.76
CA ARG A 52 -0.78 3.59 9.63
C ARG A 52 0.12 3.91 10.80
N LEU A 53 0.10 5.16 11.27
CA LEU A 53 0.80 5.55 12.50
C LEU A 53 0.26 4.77 13.70
N PHE A 54 -1.06 4.63 13.81
CA PHE A 54 -1.69 3.81 14.85
C PHE A 54 -1.24 2.35 14.79
N THR A 55 -1.17 1.76 13.59
CA THR A 55 -0.69 0.39 13.40
C THR A 55 0.78 0.25 13.82
N SER A 56 1.62 1.22 13.50
CA SER A 56 3.04 1.23 13.94
C SER A 56 3.17 1.36 15.47
N ALA A 57 2.33 2.18 16.10
CA ALA A 57 2.29 2.32 17.55
C ALA A 57 1.84 1.01 18.20
N VAL A 58 0.78 0.37 17.68
CA VAL A 58 0.29 -0.93 18.15
C VAL A 58 1.37 -2.01 18.04
N LEU A 59 2.13 -2.07 16.94
CA LEU A 59 3.25 -3.00 16.77
C LEU A 59 4.34 -2.79 17.83
N LEU A 60 4.71 -1.54 18.09
CA LEU A 60 5.73 -1.19 19.08
C LEU A 60 5.25 -1.52 20.49
N THR A 61 4.01 -1.15 20.82
CA THR A 61 3.35 -1.52 22.07
C THR A 61 3.31 -3.03 22.25
N LEU A 62 2.97 -3.80 21.22
CA LEU A 62 2.96 -5.27 21.29
C LEU A 62 4.36 -5.84 21.57
N GLY A 63 5.39 -5.34 20.91
CA GLY A 63 6.78 -5.75 21.15
C GLY A 63 7.24 -5.45 22.58
N VAL A 64 6.91 -4.27 23.10
CA VAL A 64 7.22 -3.89 24.49
C VAL A 64 6.45 -4.75 25.48
N LEU A 65 5.14 -4.97 25.25
CA LEU A 65 4.35 -5.84 26.11
C LEU A 65 4.99 -7.23 26.14
N LEU A 66 5.16 -7.90 24.99
CA LEU A 66 5.73 -9.26 24.94
C LEU A 66 7.06 -9.38 25.69
N PHE A 67 7.94 -8.39 25.55
CA PHE A 67 9.18 -8.34 26.31
C PHE A 67 8.91 -8.28 27.83
N LEU A 68 8.07 -7.34 28.27
CA LEU A 68 7.70 -7.18 29.68
C LEU A 68 7.05 -8.42 30.27
N GLY A 69 6.10 -9.02 29.55
CA GLY A 69 5.30 -10.17 30.01
C GLY A 69 6.11 -11.45 30.16
N ILE A 70 7.13 -11.63 29.33
CA ILE A 70 7.97 -12.83 29.34
C ILE A 70 9.16 -12.67 30.30
N HIS A 71 9.73 -11.47 30.43
CA HIS A 71 11.00 -11.27 31.14
C HIS A 71 10.89 -10.56 32.49
N LEU A 72 9.94 -9.62 32.65
CA LEU A 72 9.83 -8.83 33.88
C LEU A 72 8.67 -9.25 34.78
N LEU A 73 7.60 -9.78 34.20
CA LEU A 73 6.38 -10.08 34.94
C LEU A 73 6.33 -11.57 35.30
N ASN A 74 6.65 -11.88 36.55
CA ASN A 74 6.40 -13.20 37.14
C ASN A 74 4.95 -13.28 37.62
N PHE A 75 4.01 -13.36 36.67
CA PHE A 75 2.62 -13.57 37.01
C PHE A 75 2.38 -14.98 37.55
N SER A 76 1.52 -15.09 38.56
CA SER A 76 0.95 -16.38 38.91
C SER A 76 0.08 -16.87 37.74
N PRO A 77 0.26 -18.12 37.28
CA PRO A 77 -0.44 -18.64 36.08
C PRO A 77 -1.97 -18.70 36.24
N THR A 78 -2.49 -18.59 37.47
CA THR A 78 -3.92 -18.59 37.78
C THR A 78 -4.47 -17.21 38.17
N GLY A 79 -3.62 -16.18 38.19
CA GLY A 79 -4.04 -14.83 38.52
C GLY A 79 -4.88 -14.20 37.41
N LEU A 80 -5.88 -13.40 37.79
CA LEU A 80 -6.65 -12.59 36.84
C LEU A 80 -5.74 -11.66 36.01
N GLU A 81 -4.63 -11.20 36.59
CA GLU A 81 -3.60 -10.39 35.93
C GLU A 81 -2.98 -11.08 34.72
N PHE A 82 -2.76 -12.39 34.79
CA PHE A 82 -2.25 -13.17 33.67
C PHE A 82 -3.27 -13.17 32.51
N LEU A 83 -4.53 -13.44 32.83
CA LEU A 83 -5.60 -13.51 31.83
C LEU A 83 -5.85 -12.14 31.17
N THR A 84 -5.89 -11.06 31.96
CA THR A 84 -6.11 -9.71 31.42
C THR A 84 -4.93 -9.26 30.57
N TYR A 85 -3.71 -9.49 31.03
CA TYR A 85 -2.49 -9.14 30.29
C TYR A 85 -2.42 -9.87 28.94
N TRP A 86 -2.54 -11.21 28.93
CA TRP A 86 -2.49 -11.99 27.69
C TRP A 86 -3.73 -11.77 26.81
N GLY A 87 -4.88 -11.48 27.41
CA GLY A 87 -6.09 -11.08 26.70
C GLY A 87 -5.88 -9.78 25.91
N ILE A 88 -5.26 -8.76 26.53
CA ILE A 88 -4.92 -7.50 25.85
C ILE A 88 -3.92 -7.74 24.71
N VAL A 89 -2.87 -8.54 24.95
CA VAL A 89 -1.89 -8.91 23.92
C VAL A 89 -2.58 -9.63 22.75
N GLY A 90 -3.43 -10.62 23.04
CA GLY A 90 -4.19 -11.35 22.02
C GLY A 90 -5.13 -10.43 21.23
N LEU A 91 -5.82 -9.51 21.91
CA LEU A 91 -6.69 -8.53 21.26
C LEU A 91 -5.92 -7.60 20.32
N LEU A 92 -4.75 -7.12 20.74
CA LEU A 92 -3.85 -6.30 19.90
C LEU A 92 -3.39 -7.07 18.65
N VAL A 93 -3.09 -8.37 18.79
CA VAL A 93 -2.72 -9.23 17.65
C VAL A 93 -3.90 -9.37 16.68
N VAL A 94 -5.10 -9.68 17.17
CA VAL A 94 -6.31 -9.78 16.33
C VAL A 94 -6.58 -8.45 15.60
N TRP A 95 -6.40 -7.33 16.30
CA TRP A 95 -6.54 -6.00 15.71
C TRP A 95 -5.55 -5.77 14.57
N LEU A 96 -4.29 -6.20 14.72
CA LEU A 96 -3.29 -6.12 13.65
C LEU A 96 -3.67 -6.93 12.41
N PHE A 97 -4.34 -8.07 12.58
CA PHE A 97 -4.87 -8.85 11.44
C PHE A 97 -6.07 -8.18 10.76
N LEU A 98 -6.87 -7.41 11.49
CA LEU A 98 -8.00 -6.66 10.94
C LEU A 98 -7.55 -5.44 10.13
N CYS A 99 -6.48 -4.76 10.54
CA CYS A 99 -5.94 -3.59 9.83
C CYS A 99 -5.76 -3.77 8.31
N PRO A 100 -5.05 -4.81 7.80
CA PRO A 100 -4.86 -4.99 6.37
C PRO A 100 -6.17 -5.29 5.63
N LEU A 101 -7.15 -5.93 6.28
CA LEU A 101 -8.47 -6.18 5.66
C LEU A 101 -9.19 -4.86 5.37
N PHE A 102 -9.08 -3.89 6.28
CA PHE A 102 -9.60 -2.55 6.04
C PHE A 102 -8.81 -1.82 4.94
N ASP A 103 -7.48 -1.91 4.90
CA ASP A 103 -6.66 -1.26 3.86
C ASP A 103 -6.96 -1.83 2.46
N ILE A 104 -7.24 -3.14 2.35
CA ILE A 104 -7.68 -3.79 1.09
C ILE A 104 -9.05 -3.28 0.66
N SER A 105 -10.00 -3.14 1.59
CA SER A 105 -11.36 -2.67 1.27
C SER A 105 -11.34 -1.27 0.65
N GLU A 106 -10.46 -0.40 1.17
CA GLU A 106 -10.30 0.98 0.71
C GLU A 106 -9.60 1.04 -0.64
N THR A 107 -8.57 0.22 -0.83
CA THR A 107 -7.87 0.07 -2.11
C THR A 107 -8.81 -0.44 -3.20
N ARG A 108 -9.71 -1.38 -2.87
CA ARG A 108 -10.72 -1.91 -3.79
C ARG A 108 -11.73 -0.85 -4.22
N ARG A 109 -12.09 0.07 -3.31
CA ARG A 109 -12.97 1.20 -3.63
C ARG A 109 -12.31 2.16 -4.61
N ILE A 110 -11.06 2.56 -4.35
CA ILE A 110 -10.29 3.44 -5.23
C ILE A 110 -10.12 2.81 -6.61
N TYR A 111 -9.76 1.54 -6.68
CA TYR A 111 -9.62 0.83 -7.96
C TYR A 111 -10.93 0.82 -8.76
N ARG A 112 -12.07 0.67 -8.08
CA ARG A 112 -13.39 0.69 -8.73
C ARG A 112 -13.75 2.08 -9.26
N GLN A 113 -13.35 3.15 -8.59
CA GLN A 113 -13.52 4.53 -9.08
C GLN A 113 -12.62 4.80 -10.28
N ASN A 114 -11.31 4.54 -10.17
CA ASN A 114 -10.37 4.78 -11.27
C ASN A 114 -10.73 3.99 -12.54
N ARG A 115 -11.27 2.77 -12.39
CA ARG A 115 -11.74 1.99 -13.54
C ARG A 115 -12.95 2.62 -14.23
N LYS A 116 -13.84 3.28 -13.50
CA LYS A 116 -14.98 4.01 -14.09
C LYS A 116 -14.49 5.25 -14.84
N ASP A 117 -13.60 6.01 -14.23
CA ASP A 117 -13.07 7.24 -14.84
C ASP A 117 -12.29 6.94 -16.12
N LEU A 118 -11.48 5.87 -16.14
CA LEU A 118 -10.80 5.41 -17.36
C LEU A 118 -11.76 5.01 -18.48
N LEU A 119 -12.87 4.33 -18.12
CA LEU A 119 -13.89 3.95 -19.10
C LEU A 119 -14.65 5.17 -19.65
N GLU A 120 -14.89 6.19 -18.82
CA GLU A 120 -15.49 7.45 -19.28
C GLU A 120 -14.54 8.23 -20.19
N GLN A 121 -13.26 8.35 -19.83
CA GLN A 121 -12.25 8.99 -20.69
C GLN A 121 -12.11 8.30 -22.05
N MET A 122 -12.11 6.96 -22.08
CA MET A 122 -12.09 6.22 -23.34
C MET A 122 -13.35 6.45 -24.18
N LYS A 123 -14.54 6.52 -23.56
CA LYS A 123 -15.78 6.84 -24.27
C LYS A 123 -15.76 8.25 -24.86
N GLU A 124 -15.27 9.24 -24.11
CA GLU A 124 -15.12 10.60 -24.61
C GLU A 124 -14.14 10.69 -25.79
N GLN A 125 -13.03 9.95 -25.75
CA GLN A 125 -12.09 9.89 -26.87
C GLN A 125 -12.72 9.26 -28.12
N VAL A 126 -13.47 8.15 -27.96
CA VAL A 126 -14.17 7.50 -29.07
C VAL A 126 -15.25 8.41 -29.66
N LEU A 127 -15.99 9.15 -28.82
CA LEU A 127 -16.99 10.12 -29.27
C LEU A 127 -16.34 11.29 -30.03
N LYS A 128 -15.24 11.85 -29.54
CA LYS A 128 -14.47 12.90 -30.24
C LYS A 128 -13.93 12.44 -31.59
N VAL A 129 -13.45 11.19 -31.69
CA VAL A 129 -13.02 10.61 -32.98
C VAL A 129 -14.21 10.44 -33.93
N LYS A 130 -15.40 10.08 -33.41
CA LYS A 130 -16.60 9.90 -34.23
C LYS A 130 -17.18 11.24 -34.72
N GLU A 131 -17.08 12.31 -33.93
CA GLU A 131 -17.54 13.66 -34.30
C GLU A 131 -16.51 14.42 -35.17
N GLY A 132 -15.22 14.27 -34.90
CA GLY A 132 -14.14 14.83 -35.74
C GLY A 132 -13.88 14.01 -37.01
N GLY A 133 -14.36 12.77 -37.05
CA GLY A 133 -14.24 11.83 -38.16
C GLY A 133 -15.45 11.83 -39.10
N SER A 134 -15.98 13.01 -39.46
CA SER A 134 -16.58 13.18 -40.79
C SER A 134 -15.46 13.06 -41.82
N PHE A 135 -14.98 11.83 -42.00
CA PHE A 135 -14.00 11.45 -42.98
C PHE A 135 -14.72 11.54 -44.33
N SER A 136 -14.61 12.71 -44.96
CA SER A 136 -15.08 12.91 -46.34
C SER A 136 -14.35 11.90 -47.23
N PRO A 137 -15.04 10.94 -47.86
CA PRO A 137 -14.42 9.94 -48.73
C PRO A 137 -14.31 10.46 -50.18
N GLU A 138 -14.07 11.76 -50.38
CA GLU A 138 -13.87 12.35 -51.71
C GLU A 138 -12.42 12.82 -51.87
N GLY A 139 -11.69 12.17 -52.79
CA GLY A 139 -10.39 12.65 -53.25
C GLY A 139 -9.29 11.61 -53.44
N ARG A 140 -9.66 10.41 -53.91
CA ARG A 140 -8.75 9.35 -54.35
C ARG A 140 -7.71 9.88 -55.35
N ALA A 141 -6.44 9.69 -54.97
CA ALA A 141 -5.32 9.28 -55.82
C ALA A 141 -5.11 10.00 -57.17
N LYS A 142 -4.29 11.07 -57.15
CA LYS A 142 -3.35 11.30 -58.26
C LYS A 142 -2.12 10.42 -58.02
N CYS A 143 -2.04 9.28 -58.72
CA CYS A 143 -0.78 8.57 -58.88
C CYS A 143 0.19 9.46 -59.68
N PRO A 144 1.44 9.67 -59.23
CA PRO A 144 2.45 10.27 -60.07
C PRO A 144 2.79 9.33 -61.24
N PRO A 145 3.13 9.87 -62.43
CA PRO A 145 3.50 9.06 -63.57
C PRO A 145 4.80 8.30 -63.27
N GLN A 146 4.83 7.02 -63.62
CA GLN A 146 6.06 6.23 -63.68
C GLN A 146 7.00 6.84 -64.72
N GLU A 147 8.05 7.51 -64.24
CA GLU A 147 9.14 7.96 -65.08
C GLU A 147 10.08 6.78 -65.37
N ALA A 148 10.40 6.67 -66.65
CA ALA A 148 10.91 5.48 -67.31
C ALA A 148 12.33 5.09 -66.87
N ALA A 149 12.57 3.79 -66.99
CA ALA A 149 13.87 3.13 -66.91
C ALA A 149 14.93 3.82 -67.80
N GLY A 150 16.09 4.11 -67.22
CA GLY A 150 17.34 4.33 -67.94
C GLY A 150 18.24 3.10 -67.81
N PRO A 151 18.93 2.66 -68.89
CA PRO A 151 19.81 1.50 -68.86
C PRO A 151 21.13 1.82 -68.14
N ILE A 152 21.63 0.84 -67.42
CA ILE A 152 22.99 0.82 -66.87
C ILE A 152 23.92 0.41 -68.02
N GLU A 153 24.72 1.36 -68.52
CA GLU A 153 25.90 1.04 -69.32
C GLU A 153 27.11 0.83 -68.39
N GLU A 154 27.96 -0.11 -68.80
CA GLU A 154 29.08 -0.74 -68.08
C GLU A 154 30.23 0.18 -67.68
#